data_AF-A0AAN0JU13-F1
#
_entry.id   AF-A0AAN0JU13-F1
#
_cell.length_a   1.000
_cell.length_b   1.000
_cell.length_c   1.000
_cell.angle_alpha   90.00
_cell.angle_beta   90.00
_cell.angle_gamma   90.00
#
_symmetry.space_group_name_H-M   'P 1'
#
loop_
_entity.id
_entity.type
_entity.pdbx_description
1 polymer ?
#
loop_
_entity_poly.entity_id
_entity_poly.type
_entity_poly.pdbx_seq_one_letter_code
_entity_poly.pdbx_strand_id
1 'polypeptide(L)'
;MDDDQTMKGQPLDPRRKAKYNVISRGFFCWIDPLFWLGCRRSLEFSDLYVHPPEADSFYLLNKFNKYWATELQRKKRGMSPRLLVAWFKCFWWRILLHGLFLFGEVSGFVCQSELIGSLAEYLVLDSPSEAETRDAYLYAFGLTLLSFFIVFIHAIAFYYGHILGMHTRIVFSSALYQKILHLSQVTVGQQTLGHIVNLASNDIHKFDLGLLFPHFLWIAPIHVIVVTYLLYLEIQSSAFVATALLFLQVPLQLILAYIFGKLRLKAAKMTDRRVKVMNEVISGIRVIKMYAWEYDIELLPEGDLTLVGERGVTLSGGQKARVNLARAVYRQADVYLLDDPLSAVDAAVSRHLFERCIRGILSDKIVILVTHQVQYLERCDAILGLKEGCVLVYGNARDVLKEDSGIFELLADDTSTSDDGFNIRKQSISTGLEPQTLVTFEQKLSSLNEENDDHEKDNSVEQSQEEIASLKKISSTDTVSLLYYEY
;
A
#
# COMPACT_ATOMS: atom_id res chain seq x y z
N MET A 1 -11.78 -14.40 -2.40
CA MET A 1 -12.73 -15.14 -3.25
C MET A 1 -14.16 -14.64 -3.06
N ASP A 2 -14.45 -13.78 -2.07
CA ASP A 2 -15.79 -13.19 -1.83
C ASP A 2 -16.12 -11.93 -2.66
N ASP A 3 -15.12 -11.21 -3.18
CA ASP A 3 -15.38 -9.99 -4.00
C ASP A 3 -16.11 -10.29 -5.32
N ASP A 4 -16.05 -11.53 -5.80
CA ASP A 4 -16.67 -11.93 -7.07
C ASP A 4 -18.17 -12.28 -6.91
N GLN A 5 -18.64 -12.46 -5.66
CA GLN A 5 -20.07 -12.67 -5.36
C GLN A 5 -20.81 -11.36 -5.08
N THR A 6 -20.14 -10.33 -4.54
CA THR A 6 -20.77 -9.01 -4.27
C THR A 6 -21.07 -8.20 -5.55
N MET A 7 -20.35 -8.47 -6.64
CA MET A 7 -20.59 -7.87 -7.95
C MET A 7 -21.78 -8.47 -8.71
N LYS A 8 -22.25 -9.68 -8.33
CA LYS A 8 -23.39 -10.36 -8.97
C LYS A 8 -24.71 -9.73 -8.51
N GLY A 9 -25.15 -8.70 -9.23
CA GLY A 9 -26.44 -8.04 -9.00
C GLY A 9 -26.40 -6.52 -9.11
N GLN A 10 -25.21 -5.92 -9.12
CA GLN A 10 -25.09 -4.48 -9.29
C GLN A 10 -25.44 -4.04 -10.71
N PRO A 11 -26.12 -2.88 -10.86
CA PRO A 11 -26.43 -2.34 -12.17
C PRO A 11 -25.14 -1.97 -12.92
N LEU A 12 -25.06 -2.35 -14.19
CA LEU A 12 -23.98 -1.90 -15.07
C LEU A 12 -24.03 -0.38 -15.26
N ASP A 13 -22.84 0.21 -15.40
CA ASP A 13 -22.67 1.62 -15.71
C ASP A 13 -23.60 2.06 -16.86
N PRO A 14 -24.52 3.00 -16.62
CA PRO A 14 -25.50 3.44 -17.60
C PRO A 14 -24.84 4.00 -18.85
N ARG A 15 -23.62 4.55 -18.77
CA ARG A 15 -22.87 5.05 -19.94
C ARG A 15 -22.58 3.96 -20.98
N ARG A 16 -22.62 2.68 -20.61
CA ARG A 16 -22.47 1.54 -21.52
C ARG A 16 -23.75 1.20 -22.29
N LYS A 17 -24.92 1.68 -21.84
CA LYS A 17 -26.19 1.45 -22.55
C LYS A 17 -26.31 2.41 -23.73
N ALA A 18 -26.74 1.89 -24.89
CA ALA A 18 -26.95 2.68 -26.11
C ALA A 18 -27.97 3.83 -25.95
N LYS A 19 -28.84 3.78 -24.92
CA LYS A 19 -29.82 4.83 -24.59
C LYS A 19 -29.16 6.17 -24.21
N TYR A 20 -27.90 6.17 -23.76
CA TYR A 20 -27.20 7.38 -23.35
C TYR A 20 -26.30 7.90 -24.47
N ASN A 21 -26.90 8.75 -25.31
CA ASN A 21 -26.24 9.46 -26.41
C ASN A 21 -25.15 10.42 -25.91
N VAL A 22 -24.31 10.92 -26.82
CA VAL A 22 -23.25 11.92 -26.54
C VAL A 22 -23.78 13.12 -25.77
N ILE A 23 -24.99 13.58 -26.08
CA ILE A 23 -25.67 14.68 -25.37
C ILE A 23 -25.89 14.31 -23.90
N SER A 24 -26.45 13.14 -23.62
CA SER A 24 -26.67 12.71 -22.24
C SER A 24 -25.37 12.50 -21.46
N ARG A 25 -24.26 12.17 -22.14
CA ARG A 25 -22.94 12.11 -21.52
C ARG A 25 -22.41 13.50 -21.20
N GLY A 26 -22.58 14.47 -22.10
CA GLY A 26 -22.15 15.86 -21.90
C GLY A 26 -22.91 16.59 -20.80
N PHE A 27 -24.23 16.38 -20.68
CA PHE A 27 -25.06 16.96 -19.63
C PHE A 27 -25.16 16.11 -18.36
N PHE A 28 -24.40 15.01 -18.28
CA PHE A 28 -24.40 14.08 -17.14
C PHE A 28 -25.75 13.44 -16.79
N CYS A 29 -26.78 13.51 -17.64
CA CYS A 29 -28.14 12.99 -17.36
C CYS A 29 -28.19 11.47 -17.09
N TRP A 30 -27.09 10.75 -17.33
CA TRP A 30 -26.99 9.32 -17.02
C TRP A 30 -27.02 9.01 -15.52
N ILE A 31 -26.69 9.99 -14.66
CA ILE A 31 -26.70 9.82 -13.21
C ILE A 31 -28.08 10.10 -12.58
N ASP A 32 -28.97 10.81 -13.29
CA ASP A 32 -30.29 11.24 -12.77
C ASP A 32 -31.11 10.11 -12.14
N PRO A 33 -31.17 8.87 -12.71
CA PRO A 33 -31.92 7.79 -12.08
C PRO A 33 -31.44 7.43 -10.67
N LEU A 34 -30.14 7.56 -10.41
CA LEU A 34 -29.55 7.28 -9.10
C LEU A 34 -29.92 8.39 -8.10
N PHE A 35 -29.91 9.66 -8.52
CA PHE A 35 -30.38 10.76 -7.68
C PHE A 35 -31.86 10.63 -7.35
N TRP A 36 -32.69 10.30 -8.34
CA TRP A 36 -34.11 10.04 -8.11
C TRP A 36 -34.36 8.86 -7.16
N LEU A 37 -33.55 7.80 -7.23
CA LEU A 37 -33.62 6.70 -6.29
C LEU A 37 -33.25 7.16 -4.87
N GLY A 38 -32.17 7.94 -4.74
CA GLY A 38 -31.73 8.52 -3.47
C GLY A 38 -32.73 9.49 -2.83
N CYS A 39 -33.54 10.18 -3.65
CA CYS A 39 -34.65 11.00 -3.16
C CYS A 39 -35.82 10.16 -2.60
N ARG A 40 -35.97 8.90 -3.02
CA ARG A 40 -37.06 8.01 -2.58
C ARG A 40 -36.67 7.13 -1.40
N ARG A 41 -35.42 6.68 -1.35
CA ARG A 41 -34.88 5.83 -0.28
C ARG A 41 -33.39 6.08 -0.07
N SER A 42 -32.90 5.73 1.11
CA SER A 42 -31.45 5.68 1.37
C SER A 42 -30.80 4.69 0.41
N LEU A 43 -29.69 5.08 -0.20
CA LEU A 43 -28.96 4.24 -1.17
C LEU A 43 -28.19 3.14 -0.45
N GLU A 44 -28.24 1.94 -1.01
CA GLU A 44 -27.47 0.78 -0.56
C GLU A 44 -26.30 0.50 -1.51
N PHE A 45 -25.31 -0.29 -1.08
CA PHE A 45 -24.15 -0.63 -1.90
C PHE A 45 -24.52 -1.40 -3.19
N SER A 46 -25.62 -2.15 -3.15
CA SER A 46 -26.19 -2.86 -4.29
C SER A 46 -26.77 -1.93 -5.37
N ASP A 47 -27.14 -0.69 -5.02
CA ASP A 47 -27.69 0.30 -5.95
C ASP A 47 -26.61 1.00 -6.79
N LEU A 48 -25.34 0.92 -6.35
CA LEU A 48 -24.23 1.59 -7.00
C LEU A 48 -23.82 0.88 -8.28
N TYR A 49 -23.48 1.68 -9.29
CA TYR A 49 -23.02 1.15 -10.56
C TYR A 49 -21.63 0.52 -10.45
N VAL A 50 -21.44 -0.60 -11.15
CA VAL A 50 -20.12 -1.19 -11.35
C VAL A 50 -19.22 -0.18 -12.08
N HIS A 51 -17.95 -0.11 -11.70
CA HIS A 51 -16.99 0.81 -12.31
C HIS A 51 -16.86 0.60 -13.83
N PRO A 52 -16.53 1.66 -14.59
CA PRO A 52 -16.26 1.53 -16.02
C PRO A 52 -14.97 0.72 -16.25
N PRO A 53 -14.83 -0.03 -17.37
CA PRO A 53 -13.64 -0.87 -17.61
C PRO A 53 -12.36 -0.04 -17.67
N GLU A 54 -12.44 1.23 -18.07
CA GLU A 54 -11.30 2.13 -18.13
C GLU A 54 -10.76 2.53 -16.74
N ALA A 55 -11.57 2.34 -15.69
CA ALA A 55 -11.19 2.59 -14.29
C ALA A 55 -10.81 1.29 -13.55
N ASP A 56 -10.77 0.15 -14.25
CA ASP A 56 -10.39 -1.13 -13.65
C ASP A 56 -8.92 -1.14 -13.21
N SER A 57 -8.66 -1.60 -11.97
CA SER A 57 -7.33 -1.55 -11.37
C SER A 57 -6.33 -2.45 -12.09
N PHE A 58 -6.75 -3.64 -12.53
CA PHE A 58 -5.89 -4.57 -13.25
C PHE A 58 -5.53 -4.02 -14.63
N TYR A 59 -6.50 -3.48 -15.35
CA TYR A 59 -6.26 -2.84 -16.65
C TYR A 59 -5.30 -1.64 -16.54
N LEU A 60 -5.56 -0.71 -15.63
CA LEU A 60 -4.76 0.50 -15.44
C LEU A 60 -3.34 0.17 -14.97
N LEU A 61 -3.19 -0.78 -14.05
CA LEU A 61 -1.90 -1.23 -13.54
C LEU A 61 -1.07 -1.90 -14.63
N ASN A 62 -1.66 -2.78 -15.44
CA ASN A 62 -0.95 -3.43 -16.55
C ASN A 62 -0.50 -2.41 -17.61
N LYS A 63 -1.36 -1.43 -17.92
CA LYS A 63 -1.01 -0.32 -18.81
C LYS A 63 0.18 0.47 -18.27
N PHE A 64 0.18 0.81 -16.98
CA PHE A 64 1.29 1.51 -16.33
C PHE A 64 2.57 0.67 -16.30
N ASN A 65 2.47 -0.61 -15.91
CA ASN A 65 3.61 -1.54 -15.85
C ASN A 65 4.31 -1.72 -17.20
N LYS A 66 3.56 -1.69 -18.31
CA LYS A 66 4.14 -1.69 -19.66
C LYS A 66 5.09 -0.50 -19.88
N TYR A 67 4.67 0.72 -19.52
CA TYR A 67 5.51 1.92 -19.66
C TYR A 67 6.61 1.99 -18.60
N TRP A 68 6.35 1.51 -17.39
CA TRP A 68 7.34 1.43 -16.33
C TRP A 68 8.47 0.46 -16.68
N ALA A 69 8.16 -0.68 -17.28
CA ALA A 69 9.16 -1.63 -17.79
C ALA A 69 10.07 -0.99 -18.85
N THR A 70 9.53 -0.12 -19.72
CA THR A 70 10.34 0.64 -20.68
C THR A 70 11.27 1.63 -19.99
N GLU A 71 10.81 2.33 -18.95
CA GLU A 71 11.68 3.22 -18.17
C GLU A 71 12.74 2.45 -17.37
N LEU A 72 12.42 1.24 -16.87
CA LEU A 72 13.38 0.37 -16.18
C LEU A 72 14.53 -0.09 -17.08
N GLN A 73 14.31 -0.25 -18.39
CA GLN A 73 15.39 -0.54 -19.34
C GLN A 73 16.45 0.58 -19.39
N ARG A 74 16.10 1.81 -19.01
CA ARG A 74 17.07 2.91 -18.91
C ARG A 74 18.09 2.69 -17.80
N LYS A 75 17.73 1.94 -16.76
CA LYS A 75 18.66 1.54 -15.69
C LYS A 75 19.80 0.70 -16.26
N LYS A 76 19.51 -0.18 -17.24
CA LYS A 76 20.53 -0.96 -17.96
C LYS A 76 21.50 -0.10 -18.77
N ARG A 77 21.13 1.14 -19.09
CA ARG A 77 21.95 2.12 -19.81
C ARG A 77 22.61 3.14 -18.87
N GLY A 78 22.67 2.86 -17.56
CA GLY A 78 23.25 3.76 -16.56
C GLY A 78 22.40 5.01 -16.24
N MET A 79 21.15 5.09 -16.71
CA MET A 79 20.25 6.21 -16.44
C MET A 79 19.22 5.86 -15.36
N SER A 80 18.88 6.83 -14.50
CA SER A 80 17.82 6.65 -13.51
C SER A 80 16.43 6.57 -14.18
N PRO A 81 15.60 5.57 -13.83
CA PRO A 81 14.22 5.48 -14.32
C PRO A 81 13.38 6.62 -13.74
N ARG A 82 12.46 7.17 -14.55
CA ARG A 82 11.64 8.33 -14.15
C ARG A 82 10.17 7.96 -14.05
N LEU A 83 9.64 7.95 -12.82
CA LEU A 83 8.24 7.62 -12.55
C LEU A 83 7.27 8.55 -13.29
N LEU A 84 7.53 9.86 -13.26
CA LEU A 84 6.70 10.87 -13.92
C LEU A 84 6.59 10.65 -15.43
N VAL A 85 7.64 10.12 -16.07
CA VAL A 85 7.62 9.85 -17.51
C VAL A 85 6.73 8.66 -17.83
N ALA A 86 6.81 7.57 -17.05
CA ALA A 86 5.93 6.41 -17.22
C ALA A 86 4.46 6.78 -16.95
N TRP A 87 4.20 7.56 -15.90
CA TRP A 87 2.87 8.09 -15.60
C TRP A 87 2.33 8.97 -16.72
N PHE A 88 3.13 9.94 -17.20
CA PHE A 88 2.73 10.81 -18.31
C PHE A 88 2.41 10.01 -19.56
N LYS A 89 3.26 9.04 -19.95
CA LYS A 89 2.99 8.14 -21.09
C LYS A 89 1.72 7.31 -20.92
N CYS A 90 1.36 6.93 -19.69
CA CYS A 90 0.13 6.19 -19.40
C CYS A 90 -1.14 7.04 -19.64
N PHE A 91 -1.07 8.35 -19.35
CA PHE A 91 -2.24 9.24 -19.29
C PHE A 91 -2.19 10.45 -20.23
N TRP A 92 -1.21 10.56 -21.12
CA TRP A 92 -0.93 11.76 -21.91
C TRP A 92 -2.15 12.32 -22.65
N TRP A 93 -2.98 11.47 -23.27
CA TRP A 93 -4.19 11.91 -23.98
C TRP A 93 -5.23 12.54 -23.05
N ARG A 94 -5.38 12.02 -21.82
CA ARG A 94 -6.30 12.56 -20.81
C ARG A 94 -5.77 13.88 -20.25
N ILE A 95 -4.46 13.97 -20.03
CA ILE A 95 -3.78 15.20 -19.61
C ILE A 95 -3.96 16.29 -20.67
N LEU A 96 -3.74 15.94 -21.95
CA LEU A 96 -3.92 16.86 -23.07
C LEU A 96 -5.37 17.36 -23.17
N LEU A 97 -6.34 16.45 -23.12
CA LEU A 97 -7.76 16.78 -23.22
C LEU A 97 -8.20 17.69 -22.07
N HIS A 98 -7.80 17.39 -20.84
CA HIS A 98 -8.10 18.23 -19.67
C HIS A 98 -7.49 19.63 -19.81
N GLY A 99 -6.22 19.72 -20.23
CA GLY A 99 -5.55 20.99 -20.49
C GLY A 99 -6.20 21.83 -21.60
N LEU A 100 -6.66 21.19 -22.68
CA LEU A 100 -7.36 21.86 -23.78
C LEU A 100 -8.69 22.47 -23.31
N PHE A 101 -9.47 21.73 -22.52
CA PHE A 101 -10.74 22.25 -21.99
C PHE A 101 -10.51 23.41 -21.01
N LEU A 102 -9.53 23.31 -20.10
CA LEU A 102 -9.20 24.41 -19.20
C LEU A 102 -8.70 25.65 -19.96
N PHE A 103 -7.90 25.47 -21.01
CA PHE A 103 -7.46 26.57 -21.85
C PHE A 103 -8.65 27.22 -22.57
N GLY A 104 -9.54 26.42 -23.15
CA GLY A 104 -10.76 26.91 -23.80
C GLY A 104 -11.69 27.68 -22.84
N GLU A 105 -11.83 27.22 -21.60
CA GLU A 105 -12.57 27.92 -20.54
C GLU A 105 -11.97 29.31 -20.28
N VAL A 106 -10.66 29.37 -20.02
CA VAL A 106 -9.95 30.62 -19.71
C VAL A 106 -9.97 31.59 -20.91
N SER A 107 -9.77 31.10 -22.13
CA SER A 107 -9.93 31.91 -23.34
C SER A 107 -11.36 32.43 -23.51
N GLY A 108 -12.37 31.63 -23.14
CA GLY A 108 -13.78 32.04 -23.14
C GLY A 108 -14.03 33.27 -22.27
N PHE A 109 -13.41 33.37 -21.09
CA PHE A 109 -13.53 34.55 -20.23
C PHE A 109 -12.95 35.82 -20.86
N VAL A 110 -11.86 35.72 -21.64
CA VAL A 110 -11.33 36.86 -22.40
C VAL A 110 -12.35 37.33 -23.43
N CYS A 111 -12.86 36.42 -24.26
CA CYS A 111 -13.87 36.73 -25.27
C CYS A 111 -15.15 37.31 -24.64
N GLN A 112 -15.54 36.82 -23.45
CA GLN A 112 -16.69 37.33 -22.72
C GLN A 112 -16.47 38.78 -22.28
N SER A 113 -15.26 39.13 -21.83
CA SER A 113 -14.91 40.48 -21.40
C SER A 113 -14.98 41.48 -22.56
N GLU A 114 -14.49 41.10 -23.74
CA GLU A 114 -14.59 41.92 -24.96
C GLU A 114 -16.04 42.20 -25.37
N LEU A 115 -16.91 41.17 -25.37
CA LEU A 115 -18.34 41.34 -25.69
C LEU A 115 -19.07 42.28 -24.73
N ILE A 116 -18.71 42.24 -23.44
CA ILE A 116 -19.24 43.17 -22.44
C ILE A 116 -18.78 44.60 -22.74
N GLY A 117 -17.52 44.78 -23.15
CA GLY A 117 -16.98 46.07 -23.57
C GLY A 117 -17.75 46.68 -24.75
N SER A 118 -17.97 45.91 -25.82
CA SER A 118 -18.75 46.37 -26.98
C SER A 118 -20.21 46.70 -26.64
N LEU A 119 -20.83 45.94 -25.72
CA LEU A 119 -22.18 46.24 -25.25
C LEU A 119 -22.22 47.51 -24.38
N ALA A 120 -21.18 47.75 -23.59
CA ALA A 120 -21.07 48.96 -22.78
C ALA A 120 -20.90 50.22 -23.65
N GLU A 121 -20.16 50.13 -24.76
CA GLU A 121 -20.03 51.22 -25.72
C GLU A 121 -21.38 51.62 -26.33
N TYR A 122 -22.20 50.64 -26.70
CA TYR A 122 -23.56 50.89 -27.19
C TYR A 122 -24.43 51.65 -26.18
N LEU A 123 -24.30 51.37 -24.88
CA LEU A 123 -25.09 52.03 -23.83
C LEU A 123 -24.71 53.51 -23.62
N VAL A 124 -23.57 53.94 -24.13
CA VAL A 124 -23.10 55.34 -24.03
C VAL A 124 -23.53 56.17 -25.25
N LEU A 125 -24.05 55.55 -26.31
CA LEU A 125 -24.51 56.26 -27.50
C LEU A 125 -25.80 57.05 -27.21
N ASP A 126 -25.77 58.37 -27.43
CA ASP A 126 -26.92 59.27 -27.20
C ASP A 126 -28.09 59.02 -28.17
N SER A 127 -27.84 58.49 -29.36
CA SER A 127 -28.86 58.20 -30.39
C SER A 127 -28.40 57.07 -31.31
N PRO A 128 -28.57 55.79 -30.89
CA PRO A 128 -28.12 54.65 -31.67
C PRO A 128 -28.94 54.48 -32.96
N SER A 129 -28.25 54.17 -34.04
CA SER A 129 -28.84 53.76 -35.32
C SER A 129 -29.44 52.35 -35.22
N GLU A 130 -30.38 52.00 -36.12
CA GLU A 130 -30.95 50.65 -36.18
C GLU A 130 -29.88 49.56 -36.36
N ALA A 131 -28.79 49.87 -37.06
CA ALA A 131 -27.66 48.96 -37.25
C ALA A 131 -26.91 48.70 -35.93
N GLU A 132 -26.60 49.74 -35.16
CA GLU A 132 -25.95 49.63 -33.85
C GLU A 132 -26.84 48.88 -32.85
N THR A 133 -28.15 49.12 -32.88
CA THR A 133 -29.12 48.37 -32.06
C THR A 133 -29.14 46.88 -32.42
N ARG A 134 -29.08 46.54 -33.72
CA ARG A 134 -29.00 45.14 -34.16
C ARG A 134 -27.70 44.49 -33.68
N ASP A 135 -26.58 45.18 -33.81
CA ASP A 135 -25.28 44.66 -33.41
C ASP A 135 -25.19 44.48 -31.89
N ALA A 136 -25.80 45.38 -31.10
CA ALA A 136 -25.95 45.22 -29.65
C ALA A 136 -26.77 43.97 -29.27
N TYR A 137 -27.87 43.68 -29.97
CA TYR A 137 -28.62 42.43 -29.77
C TYR A 137 -27.79 41.20 -30.13
N LEU A 138 -26.96 41.26 -31.19
CA LEU A 138 -26.05 40.18 -31.56
C LEU A 138 -24.96 39.96 -30.48
N TYR A 139 -24.37 41.03 -29.94
CA TYR A 139 -23.41 40.93 -28.84
C TYR A 139 -24.05 40.37 -27.57
N ALA A 140 -25.27 40.80 -27.21
CA ALA A 140 -25.99 40.27 -26.07
C ALA A 140 -26.32 38.77 -26.24
N PHE A 141 -26.78 38.35 -27.42
CA PHE A 141 -27.02 36.94 -27.72
C PHE A 141 -25.71 36.14 -27.65
N GLY A 142 -24.65 36.63 -28.29
CA GLY A 142 -23.32 36.03 -28.25
C GLY A 142 -22.79 35.87 -26.82
N LEU A 143 -22.99 36.88 -25.98
CA LEU A 143 -22.60 36.88 -24.57
C LEU A 143 -23.31 35.76 -23.79
N THR A 144 -24.63 35.62 -23.96
CA THR A 144 -25.38 34.56 -23.29
C THR A 144 -24.96 33.16 -23.75
N LEU A 145 -24.76 32.97 -25.05
CA LEU A 145 -24.33 31.71 -25.63
C LEU A 145 -22.92 31.33 -25.19
N LEU A 146 -22.00 32.29 -25.19
CA LEU A 146 -20.62 32.09 -24.72
C LEU A 146 -20.59 31.76 -23.23
N SER A 147 -21.39 32.45 -22.41
CA SER A 147 -21.50 32.16 -20.97
C SER A 147 -21.97 30.72 -20.71
N PHE A 148 -22.96 30.24 -21.49
CA PHE A 148 -23.40 28.85 -21.42
C PHE A 148 -22.27 27.88 -21.77
N PHE A 149 -21.51 28.14 -22.85
CA PHE A 149 -20.39 27.28 -23.25
C PHE A 149 -19.24 27.28 -22.24
N ILE A 150 -18.93 28.41 -21.61
CA ILE A 150 -17.90 28.49 -20.55
C ILE A 150 -18.29 27.55 -19.40
N VAL A 151 -19.53 27.64 -18.90
CA VAL A 151 -20.02 26.77 -17.82
C VAL A 151 -20.01 25.30 -18.24
N PHE A 152 -20.42 25.00 -19.49
CA PHE A 152 -20.41 23.65 -20.02
C PHE A 152 -18.99 23.07 -20.13
N ILE A 153 -18.03 23.85 -20.64
CA ILE A 153 -16.62 23.45 -20.73
C ILE A 153 -16.04 23.27 -19.32
N HIS A 154 -16.33 24.17 -18.38
CA HIS A 154 -15.89 24.04 -16.99
C HIS A 154 -16.33 22.71 -16.38
N ALA A 155 -17.62 22.35 -16.52
CA ALA A 155 -18.14 21.08 -16.01
C ALA A 155 -17.41 19.86 -16.62
N ILE A 156 -17.14 19.90 -17.93
CA ILE A 156 -16.39 18.84 -18.62
C ILE A 156 -14.92 18.80 -18.18
N ALA A 157 -14.27 19.97 -18.05
CA ALA A 157 -12.88 20.10 -17.65
C ALA A 157 -12.67 19.51 -16.25
N PHE A 158 -13.50 19.88 -15.29
CA PHE A 158 -13.46 19.36 -13.92
C PHE A 158 -13.74 17.86 -13.88
N TYR A 159 -14.73 17.38 -14.63
CA TYR A 159 -15.03 15.95 -14.71
C TYR A 159 -13.82 15.13 -15.18
N TYR A 160 -13.17 15.52 -16.28
CA TYR A 160 -11.99 14.82 -16.78
C TYR A 160 -10.77 14.97 -15.86
N GLY A 161 -10.63 16.11 -15.20
CA GLY A 161 -9.58 16.34 -14.21
C GLY A 161 -9.71 15.40 -13.00
N HIS A 162 -10.91 15.26 -12.45
CA HIS A 162 -11.18 14.31 -11.35
C HIS A 162 -10.97 12.85 -11.77
N ILE A 163 -11.36 12.47 -13.00
CA ILE A 163 -11.08 11.12 -13.52
C ILE A 163 -9.57 10.87 -13.63
N LEU A 164 -8.80 11.84 -14.11
CA LEU A 164 -7.34 11.73 -14.18
C LEU A 164 -6.72 11.55 -12.78
N GLY A 165 -7.22 12.31 -11.80
CA GLY A 165 -6.87 12.16 -10.38
C GLY A 165 -7.12 10.75 -9.87
N MET A 166 -8.36 10.28 -9.99
CA MET A 166 -8.78 8.95 -9.55
C MET A 166 -8.00 7.82 -10.23
N HIS A 167 -7.78 7.89 -11.55
CA HIS A 167 -7.03 6.88 -12.28
C HIS A 167 -5.56 6.84 -11.84
N THR A 168 -4.96 8.00 -11.56
CA THR A 168 -3.61 8.09 -11.01
C THR A 168 -3.54 7.45 -9.62
N ARG A 169 -4.53 7.73 -8.77
CA ARG A 169 -4.65 7.13 -7.43
C ARG A 169 -4.73 5.60 -7.50
N ILE A 170 -5.55 5.05 -8.38
CA ILE A 170 -5.71 3.60 -8.57
C ILE A 170 -4.36 2.98 -8.98
N VAL A 171 -3.70 3.53 -10.02
CA VAL A 171 -2.42 3.00 -10.49
C VAL A 171 -1.36 3.00 -9.40
N PHE A 172 -1.16 4.13 -8.72
CA PHE A 172 -0.12 4.22 -7.69
C PHE A 172 -0.43 3.37 -6.47
N SER A 173 -1.70 3.26 -6.05
CA SER A 173 -2.09 2.38 -4.94
C SER A 173 -1.81 0.92 -5.28
N SER A 174 -2.20 0.47 -6.48
CA SER A 174 -1.98 -0.92 -6.92
C SER A 174 -0.50 -1.22 -7.16
N ALA A 175 0.26 -0.29 -7.75
CA ALA A 175 1.70 -0.46 -7.96
C ALA A 175 2.47 -0.49 -6.65
N LEU A 176 2.11 0.37 -5.68
CA LEU A 176 2.70 0.38 -4.35
C LEU A 176 2.39 -0.93 -3.61
N TYR A 177 1.15 -1.40 -3.67
CA TYR A 177 0.75 -2.67 -3.08
C TYR A 177 1.54 -3.86 -3.66
N GLN A 178 1.65 -3.95 -5.00
CA GLN A 178 2.48 -4.97 -5.65
C GLN A 178 3.95 -4.88 -5.22
N LYS A 179 4.49 -3.67 -5.08
CA LYS A 179 5.88 -3.49 -4.67
C LYS A 179 6.11 -3.93 -3.23
N ILE A 180 5.19 -3.61 -2.32
CA ILE A 180 5.29 -3.97 -0.89
C ILE A 180 5.36 -5.49 -0.72
N LEU A 181 4.54 -6.24 -1.46
CA LEU A 181 4.53 -7.71 -1.38
C LEU A 181 5.83 -8.37 -1.85
N HIS A 182 6.71 -7.64 -2.56
CA HIS A 182 7.98 -8.16 -3.09
C HIS A 182 9.20 -7.44 -2.49
N LEU A 183 9.03 -6.63 -1.44
CA LEU A 183 10.17 -6.00 -0.74
C LEU A 183 10.84 -7.03 0.18
N SER A 184 12.17 -6.97 0.26
CA SER A 184 12.92 -7.79 1.22
C SER A 184 12.64 -7.34 2.65
N GLN A 185 12.65 -8.30 3.58
CA GLN A 185 12.35 -8.07 4.99
C GLN A 185 13.34 -7.09 5.65
N VAL A 186 14.57 -7.02 5.17
CA VAL A 186 15.60 -6.04 5.60
C VAL A 186 15.18 -4.60 5.26
N THR A 187 14.67 -4.36 4.05
CA THR A 187 14.18 -3.03 3.64
C THR A 187 12.88 -2.66 4.34
N VAL A 188 12.02 -3.63 4.63
CA VAL A 188 10.79 -3.45 5.42
C VAL A 188 11.12 -3.17 6.90
N GLY A 189 12.22 -3.70 7.44
CA GLY A 189 12.67 -3.40 8.80
C GLY A 189 13.24 -1.99 8.96
N GLN A 190 13.90 -1.45 7.92
CA GLN A 190 14.48 -0.10 7.93
C GLN A 190 13.45 1.02 7.76
N GLN A 191 12.37 0.78 6.99
CA GLN A 191 11.27 1.72 6.82
C GLN A 191 10.14 1.33 7.78
N THR A 192 9.73 2.21 8.70
CA THR A 192 8.58 1.89 9.57
C THR A 192 7.37 1.52 8.70
N LEU A 193 6.81 0.31 8.86
CA LEU A 193 5.64 -0.16 8.12
C LEU A 193 4.50 0.88 8.11
N GLY A 194 4.37 1.66 9.19
CA GLY A 194 3.44 2.79 9.29
C GLY A 194 3.68 3.91 8.28
N HIS A 195 4.92 4.20 7.88
CA HIS A 195 5.22 5.19 6.86
C HIS A 195 4.75 4.74 5.48
N ILE A 196 4.98 3.47 5.13
CA ILE A 196 4.51 2.86 3.87
C ILE A 196 2.99 2.84 3.81
N VAL A 197 2.33 2.47 4.91
CA VAL A 197 0.86 2.48 5.02
C VAL A 197 0.32 3.90 4.88
N ASN A 198 0.93 4.89 5.54
CA ASN A 198 0.50 6.29 5.42
C ASN A 198 0.71 6.85 4.00
N LEU A 199 1.79 6.47 3.32
CA LEU A 199 2.01 6.79 1.91
C LEU A 199 0.86 6.22 1.05
N ALA A 200 0.50 4.96 1.28
CA ALA A 200 -0.58 4.28 0.56
C ALA A 200 -1.97 4.87 0.86
N SER A 201 -2.23 5.26 2.11
CA SER A 201 -3.57 5.64 2.58
C SER A 201 -3.86 7.14 2.48
N ASN A 202 -2.85 8.01 2.57
CA ASN A 202 -3.05 9.46 2.71
C ASN A 202 -2.40 10.26 1.57
N ASP A 203 -1.16 9.96 1.22
CA ASP A 203 -0.45 10.76 0.21
C ASP A 203 -0.97 10.50 -1.20
N ILE A 204 -1.30 9.25 -1.53
CA ILE A 204 -1.86 8.90 -2.84
C ILE A 204 -3.25 9.54 -3.06
N HIS A 205 -4.02 9.78 -2.00
CA HIS A 205 -5.32 10.46 -2.11
C HIS A 205 -5.20 11.93 -2.53
N LYS A 206 -4.05 12.58 -2.27
CA LYS A 206 -3.83 13.98 -2.69
C LYS A 206 -3.87 14.15 -4.21
N PHE A 207 -3.65 13.08 -4.99
CA PHE A 207 -3.75 13.14 -6.45
C PHE A 207 -5.17 13.34 -6.97
N ASP A 208 -6.22 13.02 -6.18
CA ASP A 208 -7.62 13.16 -6.60
C ASP A 208 -8.00 14.63 -6.88
N LEU A 209 -7.45 15.56 -6.09
CA LEU A 209 -7.64 17.00 -6.26
C LEU A 209 -6.39 17.70 -6.81
N GLY A 210 -5.20 17.20 -6.48
CA GLY A 210 -3.94 17.85 -6.83
C GLY A 210 -3.67 17.95 -8.33
N LEU A 211 -4.30 17.09 -9.15
CA LEU A 211 -4.13 17.09 -10.60
C LEU A 211 -5.08 18.03 -11.36
N LEU A 212 -5.98 18.74 -10.68
CA LEU A 212 -6.90 19.71 -11.29
C LEU A 212 -6.21 21.01 -11.70
N PHE A 213 -5.25 21.47 -10.90
CA PHE A 213 -4.66 22.81 -11.03
C PHE A 213 -3.32 22.93 -11.80
N PRO A 214 -2.51 21.87 -12.04
CA PRO A 214 -1.21 22.02 -12.69
C PRO A 214 -1.25 22.68 -14.07
N HIS A 215 -2.36 22.58 -14.82
CA HIS A 215 -2.47 23.24 -16.12
C HIS A 215 -2.44 24.77 -16.03
N PHE A 216 -2.83 25.36 -14.89
CA PHE A 216 -2.72 26.80 -14.68
C PHE A 216 -1.26 27.29 -14.69
N LEU A 217 -0.27 26.42 -14.49
CA LEU A 217 1.14 26.79 -14.57
C LEU A 217 1.55 27.32 -15.95
N TRP A 218 0.94 26.80 -17.03
CA TRP A 218 1.21 27.27 -18.40
C TRP A 218 0.08 28.12 -18.97
N ILE A 219 -1.17 27.91 -18.54
CA ILE A 219 -2.30 28.74 -18.97
C ILE A 219 -2.16 30.17 -18.42
N ALA A 220 -1.80 30.34 -17.15
CA ALA A 220 -1.78 31.67 -16.52
C ALA A 220 -0.76 32.64 -17.17
N PRO A 221 0.50 32.25 -17.46
CA PRO A 221 1.44 33.15 -18.14
C PRO A 221 0.96 33.57 -19.53
N ILE A 222 0.42 32.63 -20.33
CA ILE A 222 -0.13 32.93 -21.66
C ILE A 222 -1.28 33.91 -21.53
N HIS A 223 -2.18 33.67 -20.57
CA HIS A 223 -3.35 34.49 -20.36
C HIS A 223 -3.00 35.91 -19.89
N VAL A 224 -2.05 36.05 -18.96
CA VAL A 224 -1.54 37.37 -18.52
C VAL A 224 -0.97 38.14 -19.70
N ILE A 225 -0.17 37.51 -20.57
CA ILE A 225 0.39 38.18 -21.76
C ILE A 225 -0.73 38.68 -22.69
N VAL A 226 -1.73 37.83 -22.98
CA VAL A 226 -2.85 38.21 -23.86
C VAL A 226 -3.67 39.34 -23.25
N VAL A 227 -4.05 39.25 -21.97
CA VAL A 227 -4.84 40.28 -21.30
C VAL A 227 -4.07 41.60 -21.19
N THR A 228 -2.77 41.57 -20.84
CA THR A 228 -1.94 42.78 -20.83
C THR A 228 -1.82 43.41 -22.21
N TYR A 229 -1.74 42.60 -23.28
CA TYR A 229 -1.72 43.12 -24.65
C TYR A 229 -3.04 43.79 -25.04
N LEU A 230 -4.19 43.17 -24.74
CA LEU A 230 -5.50 43.78 -24.97
C LEU A 230 -5.67 45.09 -24.19
N LEU A 231 -5.28 45.12 -22.92
CA LEU A 231 -5.29 46.34 -22.12
C LEU A 231 -4.33 47.42 -22.65
N TYR A 232 -3.20 47.03 -23.24
CA TYR A 232 -2.27 47.96 -23.85
C TYR A 232 -2.88 48.66 -25.07
N LEU A 233 -3.75 47.97 -25.83
CA LEU A 233 -4.46 48.58 -26.95
C LEU A 233 -5.41 49.69 -26.47
N GLU A 234 -6.07 49.49 -25.32
CA GLU A 234 -7.06 50.44 -24.78
C GLU A 234 -6.44 51.59 -23.95
N ILE A 235 -5.48 51.27 -23.06
CA ILE A 235 -4.97 52.21 -22.03
C ILE A 235 -3.44 52.42 -22.14
N GLN A 236 -2.82 51.92 -23.22
CA GLN A 236 -1.38 52.08 -23.52
C GLN A 236 -0.47 51.66 -22.35
N SER A 237 0.53 52.48 -22.01
CA SER A 237 1.56 52.17 -21.01
C SER A 237 1.01 51.89 -19.60
N SER A 238 -0.19 52.41 -19.28
CA SER A 238 -0.83 52.21 -17.98
C SER A 238 -1.17 50.73 -17.71
N ALA A 239 -1.35 49.92 -18.75
CA ALA A 239 -1.61 48.48 -18.65
C ALA A 239 -0.46 47.71 -17.95
N PHE A 240 0.79 48.14 -18.18
CA PHE A 240 1.95 47.51 -17.55
C PHE A 240 2.01 47.77 -16.05
N VAL A 241 1.54 48.95 -15.60
CA VAL A 241 1.47 49.29 -14.17
C VAL A 241 0.45 48.41 -13.47
N ALA A 242 -0.73 48.22 -14.06
CA ALA A 242 -1.76 47.31 -13.54
C ALA A 242 -1.26 45.86 -13.47
N THR A 243 -0.59 45.39 -14.52
CA THR A 243 -0.01 44.04 -14.57
C THR A 243 1.08 43.85 -13.50
N ALA A 244 1.95 44.84 -13.30
CA ALA A 244 2.98 44.81 -12.27
C ALA A 244 2.39 44.72 -10.85
N LEU A 245 1.28 45.41 -10.59
CA LEU A 245 0.59 45.36 -9.30
C LEU A 245 0.01 43.96 -9.01
N LEU A 246 -0.51 43.26 -10.02
CA LEU A 246 -0.97 41.86 -9.87
C LEU A 246 0.18 40.92 -9.47
N PHE A 247 1.36 41.10 -10.05
CA PHE A 247 2.54 40.32 -9.67
C PHE A 247 3.02 40.62 -8.25
N LEU A 248 2.81 41.84 -7.74
CA LEU A 248 3.12 42.20 -6.35
C LEU A 248 2.24 41.44 -5.33
N GLN A 249 1.04 41.00 -5.73
CA GLN A 249 0.16 40.19 -4.87
C GLN A 249 0.69 38.75 -4.68
N VAL A 250 1.42 38.20 -5.64
CA VAL A 250 1.98 36.83 -5.58
C VAL A 250 2.90 36.60 -4.38
N PRO A 251 3.94 37.41 -4.10
CA PRO A 251 4.79 37.21 -2.94
C PRO A 251 4.03 37.33 -1.62
N LEU A 252 3.03 38.23 -1.53
CA LEU A 252 2.17 38.33 -0.36
C LEU A 252 1.41 37.01 -0.12
N GLN A 253 0.80 36.43 -1.15
CA GLN A 253 0.13 35.13 -1.06
C GLN A 253 1.09 34.00 -0.68
N LEU A 254 2.31 33.97 -1.23
CA LEU A 254 3.31 32.95 -0.91
C LEU A 254 3.78 33.04 0.56
N ILE A 255 3.98 34.25 1.09
CA ILE A 255 4.34 34.45 2.50
C ILE A 255 3.20 33.97 3.41
N LEU A 256 1.96 34.35 3.11
CA LEU A 256 0.79 33.89 3.86
C LEU A 256 0.63 32.37 3.82
N ALA A 257 0.81 31.76 2.64
CA ALA A 257 0.76 30.31 2.46
C ALA A 257 1.86 29.60 3.27
N TYR A 258 3.07 30.15 3.32
CA TYR A 258 4.17 29.63 4.13
C TYR A 258 3.85 29.69 5.63
N ILE A 259 3.33 30.81 6.13
CA ILE A 259 2.92 30.97 7.53
C ILE A 259 1.82 29.97 7.88
N PHE A 260 0.78 29.86 7.02
CA PHE A 260 -0.32 28.93 7.21
C PHE A 260 0.16 27.47 7.24
N GLY A 261 1.06 27.09 6.33
CA GLY A 261 1.68 25.76 6.30
C GLY A 261 2.43 25.43 7.60
N LYS A 262 3.22 26.38 8.11
CA LYS A 262 3.95 26.21 9.38
C LYS A 262 3.01 26.04 10.58
N LEU A 263 1.94 26.82 10.65
CA LEU A 263 0.92 26.71 11.70
C LEU A 263 0.16 25.37 11.61
N ARG A 264 -0.23 24.96 10.40
CA ARG A 264 -0.92 23.69 10.15
C ARG A 264 -0.08 22.48 10.55
N LEU A 265 1.23 22.51 10.28
CA LEU A 265 2.14 21.44 10.71
C LEU A 265 2.23 21.33 12.24
N LYS A 266 2.29 22.48 12.94
CA LYS A 266 2.31 22.49 14.41
C LYS A 266 1.00 21.93 15.00
N ALA A 267 -0.15 22.29 14.41
CA ALA A 267 -1.46 21.77 14.81
C ALA A 267 -1.61 20.26 14.55
N ALA A 268 -1.13 19.77 13.39
CA ALA A 268 -1.15 18.35 13.05
C ALA A 268 -0.36 17.51 14.07
N LYS A 269 0.87 17.92 14.43
CA LYS A 269 1.70 17.23 15.43
C LYS A 269 1.03 17.12 16.80
N MET A 270 0.30 18.15 17.23
CA MET A 270 -0.44 18.13 18.50
C MET A 270 -1.65 17.19 18.44
N THR A 271 -2.36 17.17 17.30
CA THR A 271 -3.50 16.29 17.07
C THR A 271 -3.08 14.82 17.07
N ASP A 272 -1.98 14.49 16.40
CA ASP A 272 -1.41 13.13 16.37
C ASP A 272 -1.04 12.65 17.78
N ARG A 273 -0.41 13.53 18.59
CA ARG A 273 -0.08 13.21 19.99
C ARG A 273 -1.34 12.91 20.80
N ARG A 274 -2.41 13.69 20.63
CA ARG A 274 -3.69 13.46 21.33
C ARG A 274 -4.32 12.13 20.94
N VAL A 275 -4.37 11.82 19.64
CA VAL A 275 -4.94 10.55 19.14
C VAL A 275 -4.12 9.35 19.65
N LYS A 276 -2.79 9.46 19.65
CA LYS A 276 -1.91 8.42 20.20
C LYS A 276 -2.19 8.14 21.67
N VAL A 277 -2.22 9.17 22.51
CA VAL A 277 -2.50 9.03 23.95
C VAL A 277 -3.91 8.46 24.19
N MET A 278 -4.90 8.91 23.41
CA MET A 278 -6.26 8.38 23.50
C MET A 278 -6.30 6.88 23.17
N ASN A 279 -5.57 6.44 22.13
CA ASN A 279 -5.46 5.02 21.78
C ASN A 279 -4.75 4.21 22.88
N GLU A 280 -3.69 4.73 23.48
CA GLU A 280 -3.01 4.10 24.62
C GLU A 280 -3.95 3.93 25.82
N VAL A 281 -4.76 4.95 26.14
CA VAL A 281 -5.75 4.92 27.22
C VAL A 281 -6.88 3.92 26.93
N ILE A 282 -7.44 3.93 25.72
CA ILE A 282 -8.50 2.99 25.30
C ILE A 282 -7.99 1.55 25.34
N SER A 283 -6.76 1.32 24.87
CA SER A 283 -6.11 0.00 24.92
C SER A 283 -5.84 -0.44 26.37
N GLY A 284 -5.39 0.48 27.24
CA GLY A 284 -5.18 0.20 28.66
C GLY A 284 -6.46 -0.15 29.41
N ILE A 285 -7.58 0.51 29.12
CA ILE A 285 -8.90 0.21 29.70
C ILE A 285 -9.38 -1.22 29.35
N ARG A 286 -9.02 -1.73 28.16
CA ARG A 286 -9.39 -3.08 27.73
C ARG A 286 -8.61 -4.15 28.49
N VAL A 287 -7.32 -3.92 28.78
CA VAL A 287 -6.47 -4.81 29.60
C VAL A 287 -6.97 -4.88 31.04
N ILE A 288 -7.45 -3.75 31.60
CA ILE A 288 -8.00 -3.69 32.96
C ILE A 288 -9.34 -4.45 33.07
N LYS A 289 -10.12 -4.55 31.99
CA LYS A 289 -11.42 -5.26 31.99
C LYS A 289 -11.35 -6.75 31.64
N MET A 290 -10.20 -7.29 31.22
CA MET A 290 -10.11 -8.65 30.64
C MET A 290 -9.69 -9.77 31.61
N TYR A 291 -9.53 -9.50 32.90
CA TYR A 291 -9.09 -10.49 33.90
C TYR A 291 -10.25 -11.29 34.53
N ALA A 292 -11.00 -12.05 33.73
CA ALA A 292 -11.68 -13.31 34.09
C ALA A 292 -12.63 -13.76 32.96
N TRP A 293 -12.19 -14.67 32.10
CA TRP A 293 -13.03 -15.29 31.07
C TRP A 293 -12.70 -16.77 30.97
N GLU A 294 -13.55 -17.60 31.59
CA GLU A 294 -13.37 -19.05 31.74
C GLU A 294 -14.34 -19.87 30.82
N TYR A 295 -14.93 -19.29 29.76
CA TYR A 295 -15.98 -19.97 28.97
C TYR A 295 -15.99 -19.61 27.46
N ASP A 296 -14.85 -19.57 26.79
CA ASP A 296 -14.71 -18.72 25.59
C ASP A 296 -15.17 -19.28 24.22
N ILE A 297 -15.79 -20.45 24.11
CA ILE A 297 -16.18 -21.00 22.79
C ILE A 297 -17.70 -21.14 22.61
N GLU A 298 -18.47 -21.35 23.68
CA GLU A 298 -19.94 -21.37 23.61
C GLU A 298 -20.59 -19.98 23.75
N LEU A 299 -19.82 -18.96 24.13
CA LEU A 299 -20.30 -17.60 24.45
C LEU A 299 -20.06 -16.58 23.32
N LEU A 300 -19.42 -17.00 22.22
CA LEU A 300 -19.26 -16.13 21.06
C LEU A 300 -20.63 -15.95 20.38
N PRO A 301 -21.03 -14.71 20.03
CA PRO A 301 -22.41 -14.41 19.61
C PRO A 301 -22.89 -15.19 18.39
N GLU A 302 -21.98 -15.69 17.55
CA GLU A 302 -22.29 -16.56 16.40
C GLU A 302 -21.46 -17.85 16.38
N GLY A 303 -20.93 -18.30 17.52
CA GLY A 303 -20.11 -19.51 17.58
C GLY A 303 -18.88 -19.43 16.66
N ASP A 304 -18.75 -20.36 15.73
CA ASP A 304 -17.66 -20.47 14.74
C ASP A 304 -17.68 -19.40 13.65
N LEU A 305 -18.84 -18.78 13.39
CA LEU A 305 -19.00 -17.69 12.41
C LEU A 305 -18.60 -16.31 12.98
N THR A 306 -18.22 -16.25 14.25
CA THR A 306 -17.95 -14.98 14.94
C THR A 306 -16.79 -14.22 14.30
N LEU A 307 -17.05 -12.95 13.96
CA LEU A 307 -16.03 -12.06 13.39
C LEU A 307 -14.93 -11.75 14.42
N VAL A 308 -13.74 -12.29 14.18
CA VAL A 308 -12.54 -12.16 15.05
C VAL A 308 -11.91 -10.75 15.04
N GLY A 309 -12.29 -9.90 14.08
CA GLY A 309 -11.81 -8.53 13.94
C GLY A 309 -10.33 -8.41 13.51
N GLU A 310 -9.88 -7.18 13.24
CA GLU A 310 -8.49 -6.93 12.82
C GLU A 310 -7.48 -7.41 13.87
N ARG A 311 -6.44 -8.14 13.44
CA ARG A 311 -5.39 -8.73 14.31
C ARG A 311 -5.91 -9.64 15.44
N GLY A 312 -7.14 -10.14 15.32
CA GLY A 312 -7.77 -11.00 16.31
C GLY A 312 -7.93 -10.33 17.67
N VAL A 313 -8.26 -9.05 17.70
CA VAL A 313 -8.44 -8.27 18.94
C VAL A 313 -9.43 -8.91 19.91
N THR A 314 -10.36 -9.73 19.43
CA THR A 314 -11.35 -10.43 20.26
C THR A 314 -10.84 -11.75 20.87
N LEU A 315 -9.67 -12.25 20.46
CA LEU A 315 -9.11 -13.53 20.92
C LEU A 315 -7.99 -13.35 21.95
N SER A 316 -7.92 -14.26 22.92
CA SER A 316 -6.79 -14.39 23.86
C SER A 316 -5.52 -14.90 23.16
N GLY A 317 -4.36 -14.74 23.80
CA GLY A 317 -3.07 -15.21 23.25
C GLY A 317 -3.08 -16.70 22.89
N GLY A 318 -3.57 -17.55 23.79
CA GLY A 318 -3.69 -19.00 23.55
C GLY A 318 -4.73 -19.36 22.49
N GLN A 319 -5.79 -18.59 22.31
CA GLN A 319 -6.73 -18.77 21.20
C GLN A 319 -6.07 -18.41 19.86
N LYS A 320 -5.34 -17.30 19.79
CA LYS A 320 -4.57 -16.94 18.59
C LYS A 320 -3.55 -18.02 18.23
N ALA A 321 -2.81 -18.54 19.21
CA ALA A 321 -1.87 -19.63 19.00
C ALA A 321 -2.55 -20.87 18.41
N ARG A 322 -3.69 -21.30 18.97
CA ARG A 322 -4.46 -22.44 18.47
C ARG A 322 -5.00 -22.21 17.05
N VAL A 323 -5.56 -21.04 16.76
CA VAL A 323 -6.06 -20.71 15.41
C VAL A 323 -4.92 -20.68 14.39
N ASN A 324 -3.76 -20.13 14.76
CA ASN A 324 -2.58 -20.13 13.89
C ASN A 324 -2.05 -21.55 13.62
N LEU A 325 -1.96 -22.39 14.66
CA LEU A 325 -1.56 -23.79 14.50
C LEU A 325 -2.56 -24.55 13.62
N ALA A 326 -3.86 -24.37 13.85
CA ALA A 326 -4.91 -24.97 13.02
C ALA A 326 -4.80 -24.53 11.56
N ARG A 327 -4.54 -23.23 11.29
CA ARG A 327 -4.32 -22.70 9.95
C ARG A 327 -3.12 -23.35 9.26
N ALA A 328 -2.02 -23.55 9.99
CA ALA A 328 -0.85 -24.23 9.46
C ALA A 328 -1.20 -25.67 9.06
N VAL A 329 -1.78 -26.44 9.99
CA VAL A 329 -2.15 -27.86 9.79
C VAL A 329 -3.11 -28.02 8.61
N TYR A 330 -4.13 -27.15 8.52
CA TYR A 330 -5.12 -27.17 7.45
C TYR A 330 -4.55 -26.96 6.05
N ARG A 331 -3.41 -26.27 5.93
CA ARG A 331 -2.77 -25.98 4.63
C ARG A 331 -2.21 -27.22 3.93
N GLN A 332 -2.01 -28.33 4.65
CA GLN A 332 -1.42 -29.58 4.15
C GLN A 332 -0.12 -29.35 3.35
N ALA A 333 0.95 -28.97 4.06
CA ALA A 333 2.27 -28.79 3.48
C ALA A 333 3.15 -30.04 3.67
N ASP A 334 4.26 -30.13 2.93
CA ASP A 334 5.25 -31.20 3.14
C ASP A 334 6.17 -30.90 4.34
N VAL A 335 6.42 -29.61 4.59
CA VAL A 335 7.29 -29.10 5.66
C VAL A 335 6.53 -28.08 6.51
N TYR A 336 6.60 -28.26 7.83
CA TYR A 336 6.01 -27.38 8.83
C TYR A 336 7.10 -26.70 9.66
N LEU A 337 7.10 -25.37 9.66
CA LEU A 337 7.97 -24.57 10.52
C LEU A 337 7.11 -23.96 11.63
N LEU A 338 7.31 -24.43 12.86
CA LEU A 338 6.52 -24.03 14.01
C LEU A 338 7.40 -23.25 15.00
N ASP A 339 7.23 -21.94 15.03
CA ASP A 339 7.97 -21.03 15.91
C ASP A 339 7.22 -20.83 17.24
N ASP A 340 7.63 -21.58 18.25
CA ASP A 340 7.06 -21.61 19.61
C ASP A 340 5.52 -21.63 19.70
N PRO A 341 4.85 -22.59 19.04
CA PRO A 341 3.39 -22.60 18.93
C PRO A 341 2.65 -22.90 20.24
N LEU A 342 3.36 -23.30 21.31
CA LEU A 342 2.79 -23.82 22.55
C LEU A 342 2.99 -22.89 23.78
N SER A 343 3.66 -21.75 23.66
CA SER A 343 3.96 -20.89 24.82
C SER A 343 2.77 -20.13 25.38
N ALA A 344 1.81 -19.77 24.53
CA ALA A 344 0.64 -18.98 24.94
C ALA A 344 -0.55 -19.82 25.45
N VAL A 345 -0.41 -21.14 25.52
CA VAL A 345 -1.46 -22.09 25.93
C VAL A 345 -1.12 -22.77 27.25
N ASP A 346 -2.14 -23.13 28.03
CA ASP A 346 -1.97 -23.84 29.30
C ASP A 346 -1.34 -25.23 29.12
N ALA A 347 -0.75 -25.77 30.18
CA ALA A 347 0.00 -27.03 30.14
C ALA A 347 -0.83 -28.26 29.72
N ALA A 348 -2.15 -28.26 29.96
CA ALA A 348 -3.01 -29.37 29.56
C ALA A 348 -3.31 -29.31 28.06
N VAL A 349 -3.68 -28.11 27.57
CA VAL A 349 -3.91 -27.85 26.14
C VAL A 349 -2.63 -28.03 25.34
N SER A 350 -1.47 -27.55 25.82
CA SER A 350 -0.19 -27.70 25.12
C SER A 350 0.16 -29.17 24.91
N ARG A 351 0.01 -30.01 25.94
CA ARG A 351 0.23 -31.46 25.84
C ARG A 351 -0.72 -32.11 24.84
N HIS A 352 -2.01 -31.73 24.87
CA HIS A 352 -3.00 -32.21 23.93
C HIS A 352 -2.64 -31.85 22.48
N LEU A 353 -2.26 -30.59 22.22
CA LEU A 353 -1.84 -30.13 20.91
C LEU A 353 -0.57 -30.85 20.44
N PHE A 354 0.42 -31.03 21.31
CA PHE A 354 1.64 -31.74 20.96
C PHE A 354 1.37 -33.20 20.58
N GLU A 355 0.61 -33.93 21.40
CA GLU A 355 0.35 -35.36 21.16
C GLU A 355 -0.60 -35.62 20.00
N ARG A 356 -1.70 -34.86 19.92
CA ARG A 356 -2.76 -35.11 18.94
C ARG A 356 -2.51 -34.39 17.62
N CYS A 357 -1.98 -33.18 17.65
CA CYS A 357 -1.77 -32.37 16.45
C CYS A 357 -0.38 -32.61 15.87
N ILE A 358 0.67 -32.25 16.62
CA ILE A 358 2.05 -32.28 16.13
C ILE A 358 2.51 -33.73 15.87
N ARG A 359 2.36 -34.62 16.85
CA ARG A 359 2.76 -36.04 16.69
C ARG A 359 1.69 -36.93 16.08
N GLY A 360 0.44 -36.49 16.04
CA GLY A 360 -0.66 -37.26 15.50
C GLY A 360 -0.90 -36.93 14.04
N ILE A 361 -1.51 -35.78 13.79
CA ILE A 361 -1.93 -35.33 12.46
C ILE A 361 -0.73 -35.09 11.54
N LEU A 362 0.39 -34.58 12.06
CA LEU A 362 1.60 -34.29 11.28
C LEU A 362 2.66 -35.42 11.34
N SER A 363 2.27 -36.63 11.76
CA SER A 363 3.21 -37.76 11.94
C SER A 363 3.92 -38.21 10.66
N ASP A 364 3.33 -37.96 9.49
CA ASP A 364 3.88 -38.31 8.18
C ASP A 364 4.57 -37.12 7.49
N LYS A 365 4.76 -35.99 8.19
CA LYS A 365 5.30 -34.73 7.66
C LYS A 365 6.62 -34.36 8.33
N ILE A 366 7.40 -33.53 7.64
CA ILE A 366 8.60 -32.93 8.25
C ILE A 366 8.14 -31.77 9.11
N VAL A 367 8.39 -31.85 10.42
CA VAL A 367 8.07 -30.77 11.37
C VAL A 367 9.36 -30.27 12.00
N ILE A 368 9.59 -28.98 11.86
CA ILE A 368 10.61 -28.22 12.58
C ILE A 368 9.92 -27.43 13.68
N LEU A 369 10.11 -27.86 14.93
CA LEU A 369 9.53 -27.24 16.11
C LEU A 369 10.59 -26.46 16.88
N VAL A 370 10.39 -25.14 16.98
CA VAL A 370 11.12 -24.29 17.92
C VAL A 370 10.35 -24.24 19.23
N THR A 371 10.99 -24.57 20.34
CA THR A 371 10.35 -24.47 21.67
C THR A 371 11.36 -24.30 22.79
N HIS A 372 10.96 -23.54 23.81
CA HIS A 372 11.67 -23.45 25.09
C HIS A 372 11.18 -24.50 26.11
N GLN A 373 10.15 -25.29 25.78
CA GLN A 373 9.58 -26.27 26.71
C GLN A 373 10.33 -27.61 26.63
N VAL A 374 11.30 -27.78 27.53
CA VAL A 374 12.19 -28.96 27.65
C VAL A 374 11.42 -30.29 27.71
N GLN A 375 10.22 -30.29 28.31
CA GLN A 375 9.37 -31.48 28.47
C GLN A 375 8.96 -32.16 27.15
N TYR A 376 9.06 -31.48 26.00
CA TYR A 376 8.72 -32.07 24.69
C TYR A 376 9.92 -32.68 23.97
N LEU A 377 11.14 -32.36 24.39
CA LEU A 377 12.37 -32.75 23.70
C LEU A 377 12.58 -34.25 23.65
N GLU A 378 12.29 -34.95 24.76
CA GLU A 378 12.40 -36.41 24.84
C GLU A 378 11.56 -37.17 23.81
N ARG A 379 10.52 -36.50 23.27
CA ARG A 379 9.56 -37.08 22.34
C ARG A 379 9.81 -36.70 20.89
N CYS A 380 10.90 -36.00 20.62
CA CYS A 380 11.33 -35.58 19.28
C CYS A 380 12.31 -36.61 18.71
N ASP A 381 12.45 -36.66 17.38
CA ASP A 381 13.35 -37.63 16.74
C ASP A 381 14.80 -37.12 16.77
N ALA A 382 14.98 -35.82 16.53
CA ALA A 382 16.27 -35.14 16.66
C ALA A 382 16.15 -33.81 17.41
N ILE A 383 17.26 -33.39 18.02
CA ILE A 383 17.44 -32.11 18.71
C ILE A 383 18.59 -31.35 18.04
N LEU A 384 18.38 -30.06 17.74
CA LEU A 384 19.41 -29.11 17.36
C LEU A 384 19.48 -27.97 18.39
N GLY A 385 20.57 -27.85 19.16
CA GLY A 385 20.81 -26.73 20.07
C GLY A 385 21.69 -25.68 19.42
N LEU A 386 21.30 -24.41 19.53
CA LEU A 386 22.01 -23.25 18.98
C LEU A 386 22.47 -22.30 20.09
N LYS A 387 23.63 -21.65 19.90
CA LYS A 387 24.15 -20.57 20.75
C LYS A 387 24.92 -19.58 19.88
N GLU A 388 24.55 -18.30 19.93
CA GLU A 388 25.20 -17.20 19.17
C GLU A 388 25.34 -17.52 17.67
N GLY A 389 24.24 -17.93 17.03
CA GLY A 389 24.22 -18.35 15.63
C GLY A 389 24.99 -19.65 15.30
N CYS A 390 25.63 -20.30 16.27
CA CYS A 390 26.41 -21.53 16.07
C CYS A 390 25.67 -22.76 16.59
N VAL A 391 25.84 -23.90 15.90
CA VAL A 391 25.32 -25.19 16.37
C VAL A 391 26.17 -25.69 17.53
N LEU A 392 25.54 -25.81 18.69
CA LEU A 392 26.17 -26.36 19.90
C LEU A 392 26.06 -27.88 19.93
N VAL A 393 24.87 -28.42 19.63
CA VAL A 393 24.60 -29.86 19.68
C VAL A 393 23.60 -30.25 18.61
N TYR A 394 23.81 -31.41 17.97
CA TYR A 394 22.87 -31.99 17.00
C TYR A 394 22.91 -33.51 17.13
N GLY A 395 21.74 -34.14 17.25
CA GLY A 395 21.65 -35.59 17.26
C GLY A 395 20.27 -36.11 17.63
N ASN A 396 20.16 -37.44 17.77
CA ASN A 396 18.94 -38.06 18.25
C ASN A 396 18.63 -37.56 19.66
N ALA A 397 17.36 -37.25 19.94
CA ALA A 397 16.95 -36.71 21.24
C ALA A 397 17.41 -37.58 22.42
N ARG A 398 17.39 -38.91 22.29
CA ARG A 398 17.75 -39.83 23.36
C ARG A 398 19.24 -39.87 23.66
N ASP A 399 20.07 -39.64 22.64
CA ASP A 399 21.53 -39.72 22.77
C ASP A 399 22.05 -38.39 23.32
N VAL A 400 21.54 -37.27 22.76
CA VAL A 400 21.85 -35.91 23.21
C VAL A 400 21.47 -35.68 24.67
N LEU A 401 20.29 -36.15 25.11
CA LEU A 401 19.85 -36.01 26.50
C LEU A 401 20.63 -36.90 27.50
N LYS A 402 21.34 -37.93 27.03
CA LYS A 402 22.16 -38.81 27.87
C LYS A 402 23.62 -38.39 27.96
N GLU A 403 24.19 -37.91 26.86
CA GLU A 403 25.61 -37.53 26.79
C GLU A 403 25.87 -36.14 27.39
N ASP A 404 24.90 -35.21 27.29
CA ASP A 404 25.07 -33.79 27.63
C ASP A 404 24.04 -33.28 28.66
N SER A 405 23.83 -34.04 29.75
CA SER A 405 22.89 -33.64 30.81
C SER A 405 23.18 -32.26 31.41
N GLY A 406 24.46 -31.85 31.44
CA GLY A 406 24.90 -30.55 31.94
C GLY A 406 24.64 -29.36 31.00
N ILE A 407 24.49 -29.58 29.68
CA ILE A 407 24.23 -28.47 28.73
C ILE A 407 22.80 -27.94 28.88
N PHE A 408 21.83 -28.83 29.10
CA PHE A 408 20.45 -28.43 29.32
C PHE A 408 20.21 -27.85 30.71
N GLU A 409 20.98 -28.28 31.72
CA GLU A 409 21.02 -27.62 33.03
C GLU A 409 21.59 -26.20 32.92
N LEU A 410 22.66 -26.00 32.14
CA LEU A 410 23.22 -24.66 31.85
C LEU A 410 22.22 -23.76 31.08
N LEU A 411 21.40 -24.33 30.20
CA LEU A 411 20.34 -23.63 29.47
C LEU A 411 19.10 -23.36 30.35
N ALA A 412 18.89 -24.17 31.40
CA ALA A 412 17.79 -24.03 32.36
C ALA A 412 18.15 -23.07 33.50
N ASP A 413 19.39 -23.05 34.00
CA ASP A 413 19.82 -22.22 35.13
C ASP A 413 19.82 -20.72 34.84
N ASP A 414 19.90 -20.28 33.57
CA ASP A 414 19.68 -18.87 33.21
C ASP A 414 18.24 -18.39 33.48
N THR A 415 17.31 -19.28 33.87
CA THR A 415 15.98 -18.92 34.37
C THR A 415 15.91 -18.74 35.90
N SER A 416 16.97 -19.09 36.63
CA SER A 416 17.06 -18.94 38.08
C SER A 416 18.46 -18.57 38.55
N THR A 417 18.60 -17.34 39.04
CA THR A 417 19.70 -16.76 39.85
C THR A 417 20.77 -15.92 39.13
N SER A 418 20.61 -14.62 39.34
CA SER A 418 21.66 -13.62 39.52
C SER A 418 22.73 -14.04 40.54
N ASP A 419 23.99 -13.68 40.25
CA ASP A 419 25.16 -13.67 41.15
C ASP A 419 25.52 -15.00 41.84
N ASP A 420 26.49 -15.74 41.31
CA ASP A 420 27.82 -15.86 41.93
C ASP A 420 28.75 -16.80 41.14
N GLY A 421 30.04 -16.44 41.11
CA GLY A 421 31.06 -17.10 40.30
C GLY A 421 31.44 -18.52 40.76
N PHE A 422 31.50 -19.45 39.81
CA PHE A 422 32.14 -20.76 40.01
C PHE A 422 33.12 -21.10 38.87
N ASN A 423 34.41 -21.18 39.21
CA ASN A 423 35.49 -21.59 38.33
C ASN A 423 35.61 -23.12 38.30
N ILE A 424 35.33 -23.79 37.16
CA ILE A 424 35.81 -25.17 36.94
C ILE A 424 36.32 -25.38 35.50
N ARG A 425 37.66 -25.52 35.43
CA ARG A 425 38.46 -26.49 34.66
C ARG A 425 37.98 -26.87 33.24
N LYS A 426 38.62 -26.26 32.23
CA LYS A 426 38.72 -26.79 30.86
C LYS A 426 39.31 -28.20 30.88
N GLN A 427 38.47 -29.22 30.70
CA GLN A 427 38.90 -30.52 30.25
C GLN A 427 38.50 -30.67 28.78
N SER A 428 39.50 -30.56 27.92
CA SER A 428 39.41 -30.83 26.49
C SER A 428 38.96 -32.28 26.28
N ILE A 429 37.76 -32.48 25.75
CA ILE A 429 37.34 -33.76 25.19
C ILE A 429 37.54 -33.65 23.68
N SER A 430 38.44 -34.47 23.18
CA SER A 430 38.73 -34.67 21.77
C SER A 430 37.53 -35.32 21.09
N THR A 431 36.73 -34.54 20.38
CA THR A 431 35.85 -35.06 19.34
C THR A 431 36.65 -35.17 18.05
N GLY A 432 36.86 -36.40 17.59
CA GLY A 432 37.57 -36.73 16.35
C GLY A 432 36.74 -36.40 15.11
N LEU A 433 36.45 -35.12 14.88
CA LEU A 433 36.06 -34.62 13.57
C LEU A 433 37.05 -33.53 13.15
N GLU A 434 37.71 -33.75 12.00
CA GLU A 434 38.69 -32.82 11.46
C GLU A 434 38.05 -31.45 11.16
N PRO A 435 38.74 -30.34 11.48
CA PRO A 435 38.26 -28.97 11.28
C PRO A 435 38.45 -28.52 9.83
N GLN A 436 37.88 -29.23 8.85
CA GLN A 436 37.99 -28.86 7.43
C GLN A 436 36.68 -28.42 6.76
N THR A 437 35.53 -28.47 7.44
CA THR A 437 34.24 -28.12 6.81
C THR A 437 33.70 -26.73 7.16
N LEU A 438 34.41 -25.95 7.98
CA LEU A 438 33.93 -24.67 8.53
C LEU A 438 34.44 -23.41 7.83
N VAL A 439 35.22 -23.54 6.75
CA VAL A 439 35.73 -22.37 6.00
C VAL A 439 34.98 -22.14 4.68
N THR A 440 34.09 -23.04 4.27
CA THR A 440 33.57 -23.05 2.89
C THR A 440 32.16 -22.46 2.71
N PHE A 441 31.52 -21.90 3.75
CA PHE A 441 30.20 -21.29 3.58
C PHE A 441 30.26 -19.77 3.40
N GLU A 442 30.99 -19.04 4.25
CA GLU A 442 31.17 -17.58 4.11
C GLU A 442 32.04 -17.21 2.88
N GLN A 443 33.06 -18.00 2.56
CA GLN A 443 33.87 -17.80 1.35
C GLN A 443 33.10 -18.12 0.06
N LYS A 444 32.09 -19.00 0.12
CA LYS A 444 31.27 -19.39 -1.03
C LYS A 444 30.07 -18.45 -1.21
N LEU A 445 29.56 -17.85 -0.13
CA LEU A 445 28.56 -16.78 -0.19
C LEU A 445 29.13 -15.46 -0.70
N SER A 446 30.41 -15.19 -0.42
CA SER A 446 31.12 -14.02 -0.95
C SER A 446 31.48 -14.17 -2.42
N SER A 447 31.89 -15.36 -2.88
CA SER A 447 32.11 -15.61 -4.32
C SER A 447 30.82 -15.65 -5.15
N LEU A 448 29.68 -16.09 -4.57
CA LEU A 448 28.37 -16.06 -5.24
C LEU A 448 27.77 -14.65 -5.40
N ASN A 449 28.25 -13.65 -4.64
CA ASN A 449 27.80 -12.26 -4.75
C ASN A 449 28.62 -11.43 -5.76
N GLU A 450 29.78 -11.92 -6.19
CA GLU A 450 30.65 -11.22 -7.16
C GLU A 450 30.46 -11.70 -8.62
N GLU A 451 29.83 -12.85 -8.87
CA GLU A 451 29.63 -13.42 -10.22
C GLU A 451 28.16 -13.45 -10.67
N ASN A 452 27.48 -12.30 -10.63
CA ASN A 452 26.21 -12.11 -11.39
C ASN A 452 26.40 -11.12 -12.54
N ASP A 453 27.41 -11.36 -13.37
CA ASP A 453 27.46 -10.90 -14.76
C ASP A 453 27.44 -12.12 -15.70
N ASP A 454 26.73 -11.94 -16.81
CA ASP A 454 26.19 -12.99 -17.68
C ASP A 454 27.23 -13.96 -18.30
N HIS A 455 26.88 -15.26 -18.25
CA HIS A 455 27.25 -16.40 -19.14
C HIS A 455 28.00 -17.57 -18.47
N GLU A 456 27.25 -18.57 -17.99
CA GLU A 456 27.51 -20.02 -18.20
C GLU A 456 26.44 -20.85 -17.44
N LYS A 457 25.39 -21.26 -18.16
CA LYS A 457 24.39 -22.21 -17.68
C LYS A 457 24.49 -23.42 -18.60
N ASP A 458 25.08 -24.51 -18.11
CA ASP A 458 24.68 -25.89 -18.46
C ASP A 458 25.48 -26.94 -17.65
N ASN A 459 26.71 -26.65 -17.20
CA ASN A 459 27.50 -27.63 -16.42
C ASN A 459 27.25 -27.62 -14.89
N SER A 460 26.65 -26.55 -14.33
CA SER A 460 26.39 -26.44 -12.88
C SER A 460 25.13 -27.18 -12.41
N VAL A 461 24.27 -27.60 -13.34
CA VAL A 461 23.00 -28.26 -13.04
C VAL A 461 23.19 -29.77 -12.80
N GLU A 462 24.13 -30.43 -13.49
CA GLU A 462 24.40 -31.86 -13.30
C GLU A 462 25.13 -32.15 -11.97
N GLN A 463 26.11 -31.33 -11.58
CA GLN A 463 26.80 -31.48 -10.29
C GLN A 463 25.87 -31.23 -9.09
N SER A 464 24.93 -30.29 -9.23
CA SER A 464 23.91 -30.02 -8.21
C SER A 464 22.92 -31.19 -8.06
N GLN A 465 22.64 -31.94 -9.12
CA GLN A 465 21.73 -33.09 -9.08
C GLN A 465 22.35 -34.32 -8.43
N GLU A 466 23.66 -34.54 -8.55
CA GLU A 466 24.37 -35.62 -7.84
C GLU A 466 24.54 -35.35 -6.33
N GLU A 467 24.79 -34.09 -5.92
CA GLU A 467 24.82 -33.71 -4.50
C GLU A 467 23.41 -33.72 -3.85
N ILE A 468 22.36 -33.39 -4.61
CA ILE A 468 20.97 -33.55 -4.14
C ILE A 468 20.58 -35.03 -4.05
N ALA A 469 21.14 -35.90 -4.89
CA ALA A 469 20.92 -37.35 -4.83
C ALA A 469 21.63 -38.01 -3.64
N SER A 470 22.78 -37.48 -3.17
CA SER A 470 23.45 -37.96 -1.96
C SER A 470 22.76 -37.49 -0.67
N LEU A 471 22.04 -36.37 -0.71
CA LEU A 471 21.19 -35.87 0.39
C LEU A 471 19.81 -36.57 0.50
N LYS A 472 19.38 -37.33 -0.53
CA LYS A 472 18.12 -38.11 -0.53
C LYS A 472 18.14 -39.38 0.34
N LYS A 473 19.18 -39.59 1.16
CA LYS A 473 19.33 -40.77 2.02
C LYS A 473 18.93 -40.55 3.49
N ILE A 474 18.33 -39.40 3.82
CA ILE A 474 17.71 -39.16 5.12
C ILE A 474 16.26 -39.61 5.05
N SER A 475 15.93 -40.61 5.88
CA SER A 475 14.67 -41.32 5.95
C SER A 475 13.47 -40.38 6.12
N SER A 476 12.37 -40.73 5.46
CA SER A 476 11.13 -39.97 5.32
C SER A 476 10.24 -39.96 6.58
N THR A 477 10.81 -39.83 7.78
CA THR A 477 10.04 -39.98 9.04
C THR A 477 10.53 -39.14 10.23
N ASP A 478 11.45 -38.20 10.06
CA ASP A 478 12.08 -37.56 11.23
C ASP A 478 11.49 -36.16 11.52
N THR A 479 10.87 -36.05 12.70
CA THR A 479 10.50 -34.79 13.36
C THR A 479 11.78 -34.17 13.95
N VAL A 480 12.30 -33.13 13.31
CA VAL A 480 13.52 -32.44 13.77
C VAL A 480 13.11 -31.27 14.65
N SER A 481 13.30 -31.38 15.96
CA SER A 481 13.07 -30.24 16.86
C SER A 481 14.30 -29.36 16.93
N LEU A 482 14.10 -28.06 16.72
CA LEU A 482 15.14 -27.05 16.76
C LEU A 482 15.03 -26.32 18.11
N LEU A 483 15.94 -26.59 19.03
CA LEU A 483 16.17 -25.70 20.18
C LEU A 483 16.95 -24.48 19.71
N TYR A 484 16.22 -23.40 19.45
CA TYR A 484 16.82 -22.09 19.34
C TYR A 484 16.95 -21.49 20.74
N TYR A 485 18.18 -21.34 21.21
CA TYR A 485 18.52 -20.46 22.33
C TYR A 485 19.33 -19.30 21.78
N GLU A 486 18.71 -18.13 21.73
CA GLU A 486 19.41 -16.88 21.54
C GLU A 486 18.72 -15.83 22.39
N TYR A 487 19.49 -15.19 23.27
CA TYR A 487 19.18 -13.87 23.80
C TYR A 487 19.81 -12.82 22.90
#